data_AF-A0A7S3WKW5-F1
#
_entry.id   AF-A0A7S3WKW5-F1
#
_cell.length_a   1.000
_cell.length_b   1.000
_cell.length_c   1.000
_cell.angle_alpha   90.00
_cell.angle_beta   90.00
_cell.angle_gamma   90.00
#
_symmetry.space_group_name_H-M   'P 1'
#
loop_
_entity.id
_entity.type
_entity.pdbx_description
1 polymer ?
#
loop_
_entity_poly.entity_id
_entity_poly.type
_entity_poly.pdbx_seq_one_letter_code
_entity_poly.pdbx_strand_id
1 'polypeptide(L)'
;RKEAKAKAAAAGDAPAEADATAAAAREAIGAAEQDFELLSIVAIRSWLQGAMTGCDVRRAATDFVAMCCLAGNDFLPHIPVVDIYDGGIDRLIDAYRAMAPAENGYLVSEDLSLDLARWNSPLEQLLK
;
A
#
# COMPACT_ATOMS: atom_id res chain seq x y z
N ARG A 1 -70.96 -0.28 17.24
CA ARG A 1 -70.37 -1.32 18.13
C ARG A 1 -70.65 -2.69 17.52
N LYS A 2 -69.75 -3.14 16.63
CA LYS A 2 -69.60 -4.45 15.95
C LYS A 2 -68.19 -4.41 15.34
N GLU A 3 -67.14 -4.70 16.12
CA GLU A 3 -66.43 -5.99 16.19
C GLU A 3 -65.91 -6.55 14.85
N ALA A 4 -64.57 -6.42 14.71
CA ALA A 4 -63.55 -7.35 14.19
C ALA A 4 -63.75 -8.07 12.84
N LYS A 5 -62.77 -7.91 11.94
CA LYS A 5 -61.66 -8.88 11.71
C LYS A 5 -60.91 -8.52 10.41
N ALA A 6 -59.80 -7.78 10.53
CA ALA A 6 -58.87 -7.57 9.42
C ALA A 6 -57.93 -8.78 9.30
N LYS A 7 -57.90 -9.33 8.10
CA LYS A 7 -57.16 -10.51 7.65
C LYS A 7 -55.67 -10.19 7.51
N ALA A 8 -54.84 -10.80 8.34
CA ALA A 8 -53.39 -10.90 8.10
C ALA A 8 -53.17 -11.85 6.91
N ALA A 9 -52.37 -11.40 5.93
CA ALA A 9 -51.98 -12.19 4.77
C ALA A 9 -50.47 -12.09 4.55
N ALA A 10 -49.83 -13.26 4.66
CA ALA A 10 -48.63 -13.73 3.98
C ALA A 10 -47.33 -12.89 4.10
N ALA A 11 -46.46 -13.34 5.00
CA ALA A 11 -45.02 -13.23 4.83
C ALA A 11 -44.59 -14.07 3.62
N GLY A 12 -43.99 -13.42 2.63
CA GLY A 12 -43.29 -14.08 1.53
C GLY A 12 -41.90 -14.52 2.00
N ASP A 13 -41.61 -15.79 1.79
CA ASP A 13 -40.36 -16.48 2.08
C ASP A 13 -39.35 -16.27 0.95
N ALA A 14 -38.18 -15.71 1.28
CA ALA A 14 -36.89 -15.78 0.58
C ALA A 14 -35.86 -15.10 1.52
N PRO A 15 -34.61 -15.61 1.71
CA PRO A 15 -33.78 -16.30 0.72
C PRO A 15 -33.03 -17.56 1.24
N ALA A 16 -33.05 -18.67 0.51
CA ALA A 16 -32.24 -19.87 0.80
C ALA A 16 -31.03 -20.07 -0.15
N GLU A 17 -30.98 -19.38 -1.29
CA GLU A 17 -29.96 -19.58 -2.34
C GLU A 17 -28.63 -18.84 -2.12
N ALA A 18 -28.63 -17.73 -1.38
CA ALA A 18 -27.41 -16.93 -1.16
C ALA A 18 -26.40 -17.61 -0.20
N ASP A 19 -26.90 -18.40 0.75
CA ASP A 19 -26.08 -19.07 1.77
C ASP A 19 -25.35 -20.31 1.21
N ALA A 20 -26.03 -21.07 0.34
CA ALA A 20 -25.45 -22.24 -0.33
C ALA A 20 -24.29 -21.89 -1.26
N THR A 21 -24.37 -20.72 -1.93
CA THR A 21 -23.32 -20.25 -2.84
C THR A 21 -22.07 -19.80 -2.07
N ALA A 22 -22.24 -19.16 -0.92
CA ALA A 22 -21.13 -18.77 -0.04
C ALA A 22 -20.49 -19.97 0.66
N ALA A 23 -21.28 -20.99 1.03
CA ALA A 23 -20.79 -22.24 1.58
C ALA A 23 -19.98 -23.05 0.54
N ALA A 24 -20.48 -23.17 -0.68
CA ALA A 24 -19.77 -23.82 -1.79
C ALA A 24 -18.48 -23.08 -2.16
N ALA A 25 -18.46 -21.75 -2.09
CA ALA A 25 -17.25 -20.95 -2.28
C ALA A 25 -16.22 -21.20 -1.16
N ARG A 26 -16.66 -21.32 0.10
CA ARG A 26 -15.78 -21.66 1.24
C ARG A 26 -15.21 -23.08 1.13
N GLU A 27 -16.01 -24.03 0.67
CA GLU A 27 -15.60 -25.42 0.44
C GLU A 27 -14.63 -25.54 -0.74
N ALA A 28 -14.85 -24.78 -1.83
CA ALA A 28 -13.95 -24.71 -2.97
C ALA A 28 -12.62 -24.01 -2.63
N ILE A 29 -12.63 -23.00 -1.75
CA ILE A 29 -11.41 -22.36 -1.23
C ILE A 29 -10.65 -23.32 -0.30
N GLY A 30 -11.34 -24.16 0.46
CA GLY A 30 -10.72 -25.16 1.36
C GLY A 30 -10.20 -26.42 0.65
N ALA A 31 -10.62 -26.70 -0.59
CA ALA A 31 -10.24 -27.91 -1.32
C ALA A 31 -8.86 -27.84 -1.99
N ALA A 32 -8.32 -26.63 -2.18
CA ALA A 32 -6.94 -26.41 -2.57
C ALA A 32 -6.18 -25.94 -1.33
N GLU A 33 -5.25 -26.76 -0.83
CA GLU A 33 -4.29 -26.34 0.19
C GLU A 33 -3.40 -25.25 -0.45
N GLN A 34 -3.88 -24.02 -0.38
CA GLN A 34 -3.20 -22.85 -0.92
C GLN A 34 -2.34 -22.25 0.20
N ASP A 35 -1.04 -22.26 -0.01
CA ASP A 35 -0.12 -21.54 0.84
C ASP A 35 -0.28 -20.03 0.60
N PHE A 36 -0.42 -19.27 1.68
CA PHE A 36 -0.51 -17.81 1.63
C PHE A 36 0.68 -17.20 2.34
N GLU A 37 1.27 -16.18 1.71
CA GLU A 37 2.27 -15.33 2.34
C GLU A 37 1.62 -14.05 2.87
N LEU A 38 1.92 -13.71 4.13
CA LEU A 38 1.43 -12.49 4.77
C LEU A 38 2.55 -11.47 4.88
N LEU A 39 2.36 -10.32 4.22
CA LEU A 39 3.27 -9.19 4.34
C LEU A 39 2.87 -8.29 5.52
N SER A 40 3.73 -8.22 6.54
CA SER A 40 3.53 -7.34 7.69
C SER A 40 3.98 -5.92 7.39
N ILE A 41 3.03 -5.00 7.23
CA ILE A 41 3.31 -3.56 7.09
C ILE A 41 4.02 -3.02 8.34
N VAL A 42 3.74 -3.58 9.52
CA VAL A 42 4.41 -3.19 10.76
C VAL A 42 5.90 -3.54 10.72
N ALA A 43 6.25 -4.71 10.18
CA ALA A 43 7.65 -5.11 10.01
C ALA A 43 8.37 -4.19 9.01
N ILE A 44 7.74 -3.87 7.87
CA ILE A 44 8.30 -2.90 6.90
C ILE A 44 8.52 -1.54 7.55
N ARG A 45 7.56 -1.04 8.33
CA ARG A 45 7.70 0.24 9.03
C ARG A 45 8.86 0.21 10.03
N SER A 46 9.03 -0.90 10.75
CA SER A 46 10.16 -1.08 11.66
C SER A 46 11.49 -1.12 10.91
N TRP A 47 11.52 -1.76 9.74
CA TRP A 47 12.70 -1.79 8.88
C TRP A 47 13.04 -0.37 8.36
N LEU A 48 12.05 0.39 7.89
CA LEU A 48 12.24 1.77 7.42
C LEU A 48 12.86 2.67 8.49
N GLN A 49 12.44 2.51 9.74
CA GLN A 49 13.02 3.26 10.86
C GLN A 49 14.51 2.95 11.07
N GLY A 50 14.92 1.70 10.81
CA GLY A 50 16.34 1.30 10.83
C GLY A 50 17.11 1.70 9.58
N ALA A 51 16.48 1.67 8.40
CA ALA A 51 17.10 2.08 7.15
C ALA A 51 17.32 3.61 7.09
N MET A 52 16.36 4.39 7.59
CA MET A 52 16.36 5.86 7.55
C MET A 52 16.46 6.44 8.97
N THR A 53 17.51 6.05 9.69
CA THR A 53 17.75 6.48 11.08
C THR A 53 17.71 7.99 11.23
N GLY A 54 17.03 8.48 12.27
CA GLY A 54 16.91 9.91 12.56
C GLY A 54 15.71 10.60 11.90
N CYS A 55 15.05 9.95 10.94
CA CYS A 55 13.83 10.47 10.32
C CYS A 55 12.59 10.14 11.15
N ASP A 56 11.55 10.99 11.03
CA ASP A 56 10.21 10.61 11.46
C ASP A 56 9.72 9.46 10.57
N VAL A 57 9.30 8.35 11.20
CA VAL A 57 8.97 7.11 10.49
C VAL A 57 7.77 7.27 9.54
N ARG A 58 6.82 8.17 9.83
CA ARG A 58 5.69 8.41 8.92
C ARG A 58 6.15 9.19 7.71
N ARG A 59 6.98 10.22 7.90
CA ARG A 59 7.55 11.01 6.80
C ARG A 59 8.47 10.16 5.92
N ALA A 60 9.34 9.36 6.53
CA ALA A 60 10.19 8.40 5.83
C ALA A 60 9.40 7.37 5.02
N ALA A 61 8.28 6.87 5.57
CA ALA A 61 7.41 5.95 4.83
C ALA A 61 6.73 6.63 3.63
N THR A 62 6.28 7.88 3.77
CA THR A 62 5.71 8.64 2.65
C THR A 62 6.75 8.84 1.53
N ASP A 63 7.97 9.24 1.89
CA ASP A 63 9.05 9.42 0.92
C ASP A 63 9.44 8.08 0.27
N PHE A 64 9.49 7.00 1.04
CA PHE A 64 9.73 5.65 0.50
C PHE A 64 8.69 5.22 -0.53
N VAL A 65 7.40 5.47 -0.26
CA VAL A 65 6.34 5.18 -1.24
C VAL A 65 6.54 6.01 -2.51
N ALA A 66 6.88 7.30 -2.39
CA ALA A 66 7.15 8.14 -3.55
C ALA A 66 8.37 7.65 -4.35
N MET A 67 9.43 7.19 -3.67
CA MET A 67 10.61 6.59 -4.29
C MET A 67 10.25 5.30 -5.05
N CYS A 68 9.40 4.44 -4.46
CA CYS A 68 8.93 3.22 -5.13
C CYS A 68 8.14 3.49 -6.41
N CYS A 69 7.43 4.62 -6.50
CA CYS A 69 6.74 5.00 -7.75
C CYS A 69 7.70 5.18 -8.94
N LEU A 70 8.99 5.47 -8.71
CA LEU A 70 10.00 5.60 -9.78
C LEU A 70 10.50 4.27 -10.33
N ALA A 71 10.42 3.19 -9.56
CA ALA A 71 10.78 1.86 -10.03
C ALA A 71 9.80 1.29 -11.07
N GLY A 72 8.68 1.99 -11.32
CA GLY A 72 7.62 1.57 -12.22
C GLY A 72 6.31 1.42 -11.45
N ASN A 73 5.25 2.02 -12.00
CA ASN A 73 3.89 1.89 -11.48
C ASN A 73 2.92 1.87 -12.67
N ASP A 74 1.65 1.54 -12.43
CA ASP A 74 0.67 1.37 -13.51
C ASP A 74 0.49 2.61 -14.42
N PHE A 75 0.91 3.78 -13.97
CA PHE A 75 0.80 5.05 -14.70
C PHE A 75 2.11 5.48 -15.37
N LEU A 76 3.26 5.04 -14.85
CA LEU A 76 4.57 5.47 -15.29
C LEU A 76 5.36 4.28 -15.87
N PRO A 77 5.99 4.45 -17.04
CA PRO A 77 6.88 3.43 -17.55
C PRO A 77 8.03 3.20 -16.57
N HIS A 78 8.52 1.96 -16.55
CA HIS A 78 9.69 1.59 -15.77
C HIS A 78 10.90 2.49 -16.12
N ILE A 79 11.56 3.07 -15.10
CA ILE A 79 12.77 3.88 -15.27
C ILE A 79 13.99 2.96 -15.06
N PRO A 80 14.83 2.73 -16.08
CA PRO A 80 15.93 1.75 -16.01
C PRO A 80 16.94 2.00 -14.89
N VAL A 81 17.12 3.27 -14.49
CA VAL A 81 18.06 3.66 -13.43
C VAL A 81 17.58 3.22 -12.04
N VAL A 82 16.27 2.99 -11.88
CA VAL A 82 15.64 2.54 -10.62
C VAL A 82 15.07 1.13 -10.79
N ASP A 83 15.82 0.24 -11.45
CA ASP A 83 15.45 -1.18 -11.56
C ASP A 83 15.61 -1.91 -10.23
N ILE A 84 14.52 -2.53 -9.76
CA ILE A 84 14.50 -3.34 -8.53
C ILE A 84 15.41 -4.56 -8.62
N TYR A 85 15.65 -5.09 -9.82
CA TYR A 85 16.55 -6.23 -10.01
C TYR A 85 18.03 -5.83 -9.89
N ASP A 86 18.35 -4.56 -10.16
CA ASP A 86 19.70 -4.00 -10.08
C ASP A 86 19.96 -3.23 -8.77
N GLY A 87 19.03 -3.32 -7.80
CA GLY A 87 19.11 -2.63 -6.51
C GLY A 87 18.90 -1.12 -6.61
N GLY A 88 18.14 -0.65 -7.61
CA GLY A 88 17.89 0.76 -7.86
C GLY A 88 17.19 1.47 -6.70
N ILE A 89 16.26 0.80 -6.02
CA ILE A 89 15.61 1.32 -4.81
C ILE A 89 16.60 1.47 -3.66
N ASP A 90 17.51 0.50 -3.47
CA ASP A 90 18.52 0.58 -2.40
C ASP A 90 19.46 1.78 -2.62
N ARG A 91 19.94 1.98 -3.85
CA ARG A 91 20.74 3.15 -4.23
C ARG A 91 19.99 4.47 -4.02
N LEU A 92 18.70 4.50 -4.36
CA LEU A 92 17.86 5.67 -4.17
C LEU A 92 17.66 5.99 -2.67
N ILE A 93 17.48 4.97 -1.82
CA ILE A 93 17.43 5.12 -0.37
C ILE A 93 18.75 5.66 0.17
N ASP A 94 19.89 5.16 -0.29
CA ASP A 94 21.20 5.65 0.15
C ASP A 94 21.45 7.10 -0.29
N ALA A 95 21.09 7.45 -1.52
CA ALA A 95 21.16 8.83 -2.01
C ALA A 95 20.24 9.76 -1.21
N TYR A 96 19.03 9.31 -0.87
CA TYR A 96 18.09 10.03 -0.01
C TYR A 96 18.65 10.23 1.41
N ARG A 97 19.28 9.20 2.01
CA ARG A 97 19.92 9.31 3.33
C ARG A 97 21.06 10.31 3.33
N ALA A 98 21.84 10.37 2.24
CA ALA A 98 22.94 11.32 2.09
C ALA A 98 22.48 12.79 2.13
N MET A 99 21.20 13.06 1.86
CA MET A 99 20.62 14.40 1.93
C MET A 99 20.25 14.84 3.36
N ALA A 100 20.34 13.96 4.36
CA ALA A 100 19.94 14.22 5.75
C ALA A 100 18.51 14.83 5.85
N PRO A 101 17.47 14.10 5.40
CA PRO A 101 16.10 14.62 5.26
C PRO A 101 15.46 15.08 6.59
N ALA A 102 15.88 14.52 7.73
CA ALA A 102 15.43 14.97 9.04
C ALA A 102 15.84 16.44 9.35
N GLU A 103 16.99 16.87 8.83
CA GLU A 103 17.54 18.21 9.05
C GLU A 103 17.18 19.15 7.90
N ASN A 104 17.28 18.63 6.67
CA ASN A 104 17.13 19.44 5.47
C ASN A 104 15.71 19.46 4.94
N GLY A 105 14.84 18.52 5.32
CA GLY A 105 13.46 18.36 4.82
C GLY A 105 13.27 17.14 3.92
N TYR A 106 12.04 16.61 3.92
CA TYR A 106 11.58 15.41 3.21
C TYR A 106 11.26 15.68 1.72
N LEU A 107 11.21 14.63 0.91
CA LEU A 107 10.84 14.68 -0.53
C LEU A 107 9.35 15.00 -0.74
N VAL A 108 8.52 14.60 0.22
CA VAL A 108 7.08 14.84 0.22
C VAL A 108 6.68 15.78 1.36
N SER A 109 5.92 16.80 1.00
CA SER A 109 5.32 17.76 1.91
C SER A 109 4.20 17.14 2.76
N GLU A 110 3.78 17.83 3.82
CA GLU A 110 2.72 17.32 4.72
C GLU A 110 1.35 17.21 4.04
N ASP A 111 1.11 17.99 2.99
CA ASP A 111 -0.08 17.95 2.15
C ASP A 111 -0.01 16.88 1.05
N LEU A 112 1.00 16.01 1.08
CA LEU A 112 1.27 14.97 0.09
C LEU A 112 1.66 15.49 -1.30
N SER A 113 2.07 16.75 -1.41
CA SER A 113 2.69 17.27 -2.63
C SER A 113 4.18 16.91 -2.72
N LEU A 114 4.70 16.72 -3.93
CA LEU A 114 6.11 16.46 -4.18
C LEU A 114 6.91 17.77 -4.17
N ASP A 115 7.96 17.86 -3.34
CA ASP A 115 8.93 18.96 -3.40
C ASP A 115 9.97 18.69 -4.48
N LEU A 116 9.62 18.99 -5.73
CA LEU A 116 10.41 18.63 -6.93
C LEU A 116 11.86 19.13 -6.88
N ALA A 117 12.15 20.25 -6.21
CA ALA A 117 13.51 20.76 -6.12
C ALA A 117 14.44 19.81 -5.38
N ARG A 118 13.92 19.06 -4.40
CA ARG A 118 14.68 18.09 -3.60
C ARG A 118 15.01 16.82 -4.35
N TRP A 119 14.17 16.43 -5.31
CA TRP A 119 14.38 15.22 -6.10
C TRP A 119 15.59 15.32 -7.03
N ASN A 120 16.09 16.52 -7.33
CA ASN A 120 17.27 16.68 -8.18
C ASN A 120 18.51 16.03 -7.57
N SER A 121 18.79 16.26 -6.28
CA SER A 121 20.01 15.72 -5.64
C SER A 121 20.11 14.19 -5.64
N PRO A 122 19.08 13.42 -5.22
CA PRO A 122 19.17 11.97 -5.21
C PRO A 122 19.13 11.39 -6.63
N LEU A 123 18.35 11.97 -7.55
CA LEU A 123 18.31 11.52 -8.95
C LEU A 123 19.64 11.77 -9.68
N GLU A 124 20.29 12.90 -9.44
CA GLU A 124 21.64 13.16 -9.98
C GLU A 124 22.69 12.19 -9.43
N GLN A 125 22.54 11.74 -8.18
CA GLN A 125 23.43 10.73 -7.61
C GLN A 125 23.22 9.36 -8.24
N LEU A 126 21.99 9.00 -8.58
CA LEU A 126 21.64 7.75 -9.27
C LEU A 126 22.19 7.67 -10.71
N LEU A 127 22.40 8.82 -11.35
CA LEU A 127 22.91 8.91 -12.72
C LEU A 127 24.45 8.90 -12.82
N LYS A 128 25.16 8.96 -11.68
CA LYS A 128 26.62 8.91 -11.60
C LYS A 128 27.10 7.48 -11.42
#